data_AF-A0A509BFW3-F1
#
_entry.id   AF-A0A509BFW3-F1
#
_cell.length_a   1.000
_cell.length_b   1.000
_cell.length_c   1.000
_cell.angle_alpha   90.00
_cell.angle_beta   90.00
_cell.angle_gamma   90.00
#
_symmetry.space_group_name_H-M   'P 1'
#
loop_
_entity.id
_entity.type
_entity.pdbx_description
1 polymer ?
#
loop_
_entity_poly.entity_id
_entity_poly.type
_entity_poly.pdbx_seq_one_letter_code
_entity_poly.pdbx_strand_id
1 'polypeptide(L)'
;MQSLSPTSRYLQALNEGTHQPDDVQKEAVDRLETLYQALTAKKSSATPPGGLIARLGKLLGKNEPDAQIPVRGLYMWGGVGRGKTWLMDLFYHSLPGERKLRLHFHRFMLRVHEELTALQGQIDPLDIIADRFKTETDVLCFDEFFVTDITDAMLLGGLMKALFARGITLVATSNIPPDELYRNGLQRARFLPAIDAIKQHCDIMNVDAGVDYRLRTLTQAHLWLTPLNDETRRQMDKLWLALAGAAREHAPTLEINHRSLSTLGVENQTLAVSFATLCVEARSQHDYIALSRLFHTVLLFDVPVMTPLMENEARRFIALVDEFLRAPR
;
A
#
# COMPACT_ATOMS: atom_id res chain seq x y z
N MET A 1 -12.39 -7.36 23.30
CA MET A 1 -13.27 -7.78 22.18
C MET A 1 -12.48 -8.74 21.32
N GLN A 2 -12.99 -9.94 21.04
CA GLN A 2 -12.31 -10.89 20.15
C GLN A 2 -12.25 -10.28 18.73
N SER A 3 -11.08 -10.28 18.08
CA SER A 3 -11.01 -9.81 16.69
C SER A 3 -11.77 -10.78 15.79
N LEU A 4 -12.67 -10.23 14.97
CA LEU A 4 -13.35 -11.00 13.93
C LEU A 4 -12.33 -11.53 12.93
N SER A 5 -12.54 -12.75 12.42
CA SER A 5 -11.71 -13.34 11.38
C SER A 5 -11.89 -12.63 10.03
N PRO A 6 -10.94 -12.77 9.09
CA PRO A 6 -11.08 -12.22 7.74
C PRO A 6 -12.40 -12.61 7.07
N THR A 7 -12.77 -13.90 7.13
CA THR A 7 -14.03 -14.39 6.55
C THR A 7 -15.26 -13.75 7.20
N SER A 8 -15.24 -13.62 8.52
CA SER A 8 -16.36 -13.01 9.27
C SER A 8 -16.56 -11.54 8.89
N ARG A 9 -15.46 -10.78 8.76
CA ARG A 9 -15.50 -9.38 8.32
C ARG A 9 -15.97 -9.24 6.88
N TYR A 10 -15.58 -10.16 6.01
CA TYR A 10 -16.04 -10.17 4.62
C TYR A 10 -17.56 -10.37 4.53
N LEU A 11 -18.08 -11.39 5.23
CA LEU A 11 -19.51 -11.66 5.25
C LEU A 11 -20.32 -10.50 5.84
N GLN A 12 -19.78 -9.83 6.86
CA GLN A 12 -20.39 -8.62 7.40
C GLN A 12 -20.46 -7.50 6.35
N ALA A 13 -19.37 -7.24 5.63
CA ALA A 13 -19.34 -6.21 4.59
C ALA A 13 -20.31 -6.49 3.43
N LEU A 14 -20.48 -7.77 3.05
CA LEU A 14 -21.49 -8.18 2.07
C LEU A 14 -22.93 -7.96 2.59
N ASN A 15 -23.19 -8.33 3.85
CA ASN A 15 -24.52 -8.18 4.46
C ASN A 15 -24.93 -6.71 4.65
N GLU A 16 -23.97 -5.82 4.90
CA GLU A 16 -24.19 -4.37 5.00
C GLU A 16 -24.43 -3.71 3.63
N GLY A 17 -24.31 -4.48 2.52
CA GLY A 17 -24.55 -3.98 1.17
C GLY A 17 -23.48 -3.02 0.65
N THR A 18 -22.35 -2.90 1.36
CA THR A 18 -21.23 -2.02 0.98
C THR A 18 -20.39 -2.61 -0.15
N HIS A 19 -20.48 -3.93 -0.38
CA HIS A 19 -19.69 -4.67 -1.36
C HIS A 19 -20.54 -5.73 -2.09
N GLN A 20 -20.15 -6.08 -3.32
CA GLN A 20 -20.78 -7.17 -4.08
C GLN A 20 -19.93 -8.44 -4.04
N PRO A 21 -20.53 -9.64 -4.20
CA PRO A 21 -19.78 -10.88 -4.26
C PRO A 21 -18.88 -10.92 -5.50
N ASP A 22 -17.62 -11.31 -5.30
CA ASP A 22 -16.62 -11.51 -6.34
C ASP A 22 -15.79 -12.75 -5.97
N ASP A 23 -15.72 -13.71 -6.88
CA ASP A 23 -15.04 -14.98 -6.66
C ASP A 23 -13.54 -14.79 -6.36
N VAL A 24 -12.91 -13.79 -6.98
CA VAL A 24 -11.48 -13.48 -6.76
C VAL A 24 -11.29 -12.84 -5.39
N GLN A 25 -12.18 -11.95 -4.96
CA GLN A 25 -12.14 -11.40 -3.61
C GLN A 25 -12.36 -12.48 -2.56
N LYS A 26 -13.31 -13.40 -2.80
CA LYS A 26 -13.57 -14.52 -1.90
C LYS A 26 -12.34 -15.43 -1.78
N GLU A 27 -11.70 -15.79 -2.89
CA GLU A 27 -10.46 -16.58 -2.85
C GLU A 27 -9.36 -15.85 -2.05
N ALA A 28 -9.26 -14.53 -2.19
CA ALA A 28 -8.28 -13.74 -1.44
C ALA A 28 -8.58 -13.78 0.07
N VAL A 29 -9.86 -13.65 0.44
CA VAL A 29 -10.32 -13.77 1.82
C VAL A 29 -10.03 -15.16 2.39
N ASP A 30 -10.24 -16.24 1.63
CA ASP A 30 -9.97 -17.62 2.05
C ASP A 30 -8.47 -17.84 2.33
N ARG A 31 -7.59 -17.28 1.49
CA ARG A 31 -6.13 -17.30 1.71
C ARG A 31 -5.73 -16.46 2.93
N LEU A 32 -6.32 -15.29 3.11
CA LEU A 32 -6.09 -14.43 4.28
C LEU A 32 -6.60 -15.08 5.58
N GLU A 33 -7.70 -15.82 5.53
CA GLU A 33 -8.23 -16.62 6.64
C GLU A 33 -7.25 -17.75 7.01
N THR A 34 -6.74 -18.48 6.03
CA THR A 34 -5.73 -19.53 6.25
C THR A 34 -4.48 -18.96 6.92
N LEU A 35 -4.01 -17.79 6.44
CA LEU A 35 -2.89 -17.07 7.04
C LEU A 35 -3.19 -16.62 8.48
N TYR A 36 -4.37 -16.06 8.72
CA TYR A 36 -4.84 -15.67 10.05
C TYR A 36 -4.83 -16.86 11.03
N GLN A 37 -5.34 -18.02 10.61
CA GLN A 37 -5.36 -19.24 11.44
C GLN A 37 -3.95 -19.74 11.77
N ALA A 38 -3.04 -19.74 10.80
CA ALA A 38 -1.65 -20.12 11.03
C ALA A 38 -0.93 -19.17 11.99
N LEU A 39 -1.15 -17.85 11.87
CA LEU A 39 -0.57 -16.84 12.76
C LEU A 39 -1.12 -16.94 14.20
N THR A 40 -2.41 -17.24 14.35
CA THR A 40 -3.05 -17.39 15.66
C THR A 40 -2.65 -18.68 16.35
N ALA A 41 -2.58 -19.81 15.64
CA ALA A 41 -2.11 -21.08 16.17
C ALA A 41 -0.67 -20.99 16.69
N LYS A 42 0.22 -20.32 15.95
CA LYS A 42 1.63 -20.11 16.35
C LYS A 42 1.78 -19.31 17.65
N LYS A 43 0.89 -18.34 17.91
CA LYS A 43 0.86 -17.60 19.19
C LYS A 43 0.42 -18.48 20.36
N SER A 44 -0.55 -19.37 20.15
CA SER A 44 -1.02 -20.28 21.20
C SER A 44 0.06 -21.27 21.66
N SER A 45 0.88 -21.78 20.73
CA SER A 45 1.97 -22.73 21.03
C SER A 45 3.21 -22.12 21.71
N ALA A 46 3.37 -20.79 21.66
CA ALA A 46 4.51 -20.09 22.28
C ALA A 46 4.37 -19.93 23.81
N THR A 47 3.26 -20.39 24.40
CA THR A 47 3.07 -20.39 25.87
C THR A 47 3.75 -21.64 26.45
N PRO A 48 4.86 -21.52 27.22
CA PRO A 48 5.52 -22.69 27.76
C PRO A 48 4.61 -23.36 28.82
N PRO A 49 4.51 -24.70 28.86
CA PRO A 49 3.92 -25.36 30.02
C PRO A 49 4.82 -25.05 31.23
N GLY A 50 4.25 -24.37 32.23
CA GLY A 50 4.91 -24.08 33.50
C GLY A 50 5.20 -25.40 34.24
N GLY A 51 6.38 -25.97 33.99
CA GLY A 51 6.82 -27.22 34.59
C GLY A 51 8.29 -27.14 34.98
N LEU A 52 8.58 -27.50 36.24
CA LEU A 52 9.91 -27.55 36.85
C LEU A 52 10.97 -28.33 36.03
N ILE A 53 10.53 -29.18 35.09
CA ILE A 53 11.35 -30.00 34.20
C ILE A 53 12.08 -29.18 33.12
N ALA A 54 11.53 -28.04 32.69
CA ALA A 54 12.16 -27.19 31.65
C ALA A 54 13.42 -26.45 32.13
N ARG A 55 13.60 -26.30 33.45
CA ARG A 55 14.80 -25.69 34.04
C ARG A 55 16.02 -26.61 34.07
N LEU A 56 15.81 -27.94 34.09
CA LEU A 56 16.89 -28.93 34.12
C LEU A 56 17.52 -29.17 32.73
N GLY A 57 16.75 -29.01 31.64
CA GLY A 57 17.28 -29.14 30.27
C GLY A 57 18.16 -27.97 29.80
N LYS A 58 18.05 -26.79 30.43
CA LYS A 58 18.77 -25.57 30.04
C LYS A 58 20.26 -25.54 30.39
N LEU A 59 20.77 -26.51 31.15
CA LEU A 59 22.17 -26.55 31.59
C LEU A 59 23.08 -27.42 30.69
N LEU A 60 22.55 -28.12 29.68
CA LEU A 60 23.31 -29.09 28.89
C LEU A 60 23.21 -28.94 27.37
N GLY A 61 22.52 -27.93 26.85
CA GLY A 61 22.33 -27.74 25.41
C GLY A 61 22.72 -26.34 24.96
N LYS A 62 23.64 -26.24 24.00
CA LYS A 62 23.88 -25.01 23.22
C LYS A 62 22.53 -24.52 22.67
N ASN A 63 22.09 -23.35 23.11
CA ASN A 63 20.93 -22.66 22.55
C ASN A 63 21.31 -22.15 21.16
N GLU A 64 21.15 -22.97 20.12
CA GLU A 64 20.86 -22.42 18.81
C GLU A 64 19.45 -21.82 18.88
N PRO A 65 19.26 -20.53 18.56
CA PRO A 65 17.92 -19.95 18.53
C PRO A 65 17.12 -20.74 17.47
N ASP A 66 16.06 -21.39 17.94
CA ASP A 66 15.14 -22.17 17.12
C ASP A 66 14.72 -21.30 15.93
N ALA A 67 15.18 -21.64 14.72
CA ALA A 67 14.97 -20.84 13.53
C ALA A 67 13.46 -20.80 13.27
N GLN A 68 12.81 -19.72 13.70
CA GLN A 68 11.36 -19.61 13.62
C GLN A 68 10.96 -19.47 12.15
N ILE A 69 10.57 -20.57 11.53
CA ILE A 69 10.05 -20.58 10.16
C ILE A 69 8.87 -19.56 10.13
N PRO A 70 8.95 -18.50 9.31
CA PRO A 70 7.86 -17.54 9.19
C PRO A 70 6.62 -18.25 8.66
N VAL A 71 5.44 -17.81 9.08
CA VAL A 71 4.21 -18.26 8.43
C VAL A 71 4.27 -17.76 6.99
N ARG A 72 3.89 -18.60 6.03
CA ARG A 72 3.89 -18.23 4.62
C ARG A 72 2.88 -17.10 4.40
N GLY A 73 3.37 -15.96 3.93
CA GLY A 73 2.64 -14.72 3.72
C GLY A 73 1.80 -14.69 2.44
N LEU A 74 1.28 -13.52 2.08
CA LEU A 74 0.48 -13.32 0.87
C LEU A 74 0.89 -12.05 0.13
N TYR A 75 1.22 -12.18 -1.15
CA TYR A 75 1.47 -11.08 -2.07
C TYR A 75 0.32 -10.97 -3.06
N MET A 76 -0.50 -9.94 -2.90
CA MET A 76 -1.65 -9.65 -3.76
C MET A 76 -1.27 -8.61 -4.80
N TRP A 77 -1.44 -8.93 -6.08
CA TRP A 77 -1.18 -7.99 -7.16
C TRP A 77 -2.35 -7.88 -8.14
N GLY A 78 -2.48 -6.76 -8.82
CA GLY A 78 -3.53 -6.53 -9.81
C GLY A 78 -3.69 -5.05 -10.10
N GLY A 79 -4.50 -4.67 -11.10
CA GLY A 79 -4.69 -3.27 -11.48
C GLY A 79 -5.17 -2.34 -10.37
N VAL A 80 -5.27 -1.05 -10.68
CA VAL A 80 -5.85 -0.06 -9.77
C VAL A 80 -7.34 -0.33 -9.53
N GLY A 81 -7.85 0.00 -8.32
CA GLY A 81 -9.28 -0.11 -8.02
C GLY A 81 -9.85 -1.53 -7.88
N ARG A 82 -9.00 -2.57 -7.75
CA ARG A 82 -9.42 -3.98 -7.58
C ARG A 82 -9.71 -4.41 -6.14
N GLY A 83 -9.75 -3.48 -5.18
CA GLY A 83 -10.08 -3.79 -3.78
C GLY A 83 -8.92 -4.33 -2.92
N LYS A 84 -7.67 -4.25 -3.39
CA LYS A 84 -6.48 -4.74 -2.67
C LYS A 84 -6.30 -4.10 -1.29
N THR A 85 -6.43 -2.77 -1.23
CA THR A 85 -6.32 -2.01 0.03
C THR A 85 -7.39 -2.44 1.02
N TRP A 86 -8.61 -2.67 0.55
CA TRP A 86 -9.70 -3.16 1.39
C TRP A 86 -9.46 -4.58 1.91
N LEU A 87 -8.95 -5.49 1.06
CA LEU A 87 -8.51 -6.83 1.51
C LEU A 87 -7.41 -6.75 2.57
N MET A 88 -6.46 -5.82 2.41
CA MET A 88 -5.42 -5.53 3.39
C MET A 88 -5.99 -4.97 4.70
N ASP A 89 -6.90 -3.99 4.64
CA ASP A 89 -7.60 -3.42 5.80
C ASP A 89 -8.29 -4.52 6.61
N LEU A 90 -9.07 -5.34 5.91
CA LEU A 90 -9.84 -6.44 6.46
C LEU A 90 -8.92 -7.43 7.20
N PHE A 91 -7.81 -7.82 6.58
CA PHE A 91 -6.84 -8.72 7.21
C PHE A 91 -6.16 -8.07 8.43
N TYR A 92 -5.65 -6.85 8.28
CA TYR A 92 -4.93 -6.15 9.35
C TYR A 92 -5.79 -5.97 10.61
N HIS A 93 -7.07 -5.62 10.44
CA HIS A 93 -8.02 -5.49 11.55
C HIS A 93 -8.49 -6.84 12.13
N SER A 94 -8.29 -7.95 11.42
CA SER A 94 -8.58 -9.29 11.92
C SER A 94 -7.47 -9.83 12.84
N LEU A 95 -6.21 -9.46 12.59
CA LEU A 95 -5.07 -9.92 13.37
C LEU A 95 -5.19 -9.54 14.86
N PRO A 96 -5.00 -10.49 15.80
CA PRO A 96 -5.06 -10.20 17.22
C PRO A 96 -3.77 -9.59 17.76
N GLY A 97 -3.92 -8.64 18.68
CA GLY A 97 -2.83 -7.96 19.37
C GLY A 97 -2.13 -6.88 18.53
N GLU A 98 -1.10 -6.28 19.13
CA GLU A 98 -0.42 -5.09 18.61
C GLU A 98 0.88 -5.38 17.83
N ARG A 99 1.33 -6.65 17.80
CA ARG A 99 2.57 -7.07 17.08
C ARG A 99 2.34 -7.22 15.57
N LYS A 100 1.78 -6.19 14.97
CA LYS A 100 1.47 -6.05 13.55
C LYS A 100 1.78 -4.61 13.16
N LEU A 101 2.38 -4.44 11.99
CA LEU A 101 2.77 -3.13 11.50
C LEU A 101 2.31 -3.00 10.06
N ARG A 102 1.63 -1.88 9.76
CA ARG A 102 1.16 -1.55 8.42
C ARG A 102 1.68 -0.20 7.98
N LEU A 103 2.22 -0.15 6.77
CA LEU A 103 2.72 1.07 6.16
C LEU A 103 2.84 0.93 4.64
N HIS A 104 2.87 2.06 3.95
CA HIS A 104 3.28 2.12 2.55
C HIS A 104 4.76 1.74 2.41
N PHE A 105 5.09 1.02 1.36
CA PHE A 105 6.46 0.51 1.14
C PHE A 105 7.52 1.64 1.09
N HIS A 106 7.23 2.78 0.47
CA HIS A 106 8.18 3.91 0.44
C HIS A 106 8.51 4.44 1.85
N ARG A 107 7.52 4.50 2.76
CA ARG A 107 7.76 4.92 4.16
C ARG A 107 8.62 3.92 4.91
N PHE A 108 8.47 2.63 4.60
CA PHE A 108 9.32 1.59 5.16
C PHE A 108 10.77 1.80 4.75
N MET A 109 11.02 2.05 3.46
CA MET A 109 12.37 2.27 2.94
C MET A 109 13.01 3.55 3.50
N LEU A 110 12.25 4.64 3.65
CA LEU A 110 12.73 5.86 4.32
C LEU A 110 13.24 5.57 5.74
N ARG A 111 12.43 4.86 6.54
CA ARG A 111 12.83 4.45 7.89
C ARG A 111 14.09 3.59 7.89
N VAL A 112 14.20 2.65 6.96
CA VAL A 112 15.40 1.81 6.82
C VAL A 112 16.64 2.66 6.51
N HIS A 113 16.52 3.66 5.63
CA HIS A 113 17.64 4.55 5.29
C HIS A 113 18.07 5.42 6.47
N GLU A 114 17.12 5.93 7.26
CA GLU A 114 17.40 6.67 8.50
C GLU A 114 18.16 5.79 9.50
N GLU A 115 17.71 4.54 9.71
CA GLU A 115 18.39 3.60 10.61
C GLU A 115 19.78 3.19 10.09
N LEU A 116 19.94 2.97 8.78
CA LEU A 116 21.23 2.70 8.16
C LEU A 116 22.22 3.85 8.36
N THR A 117 21.74 5.10 8.26
CA THR A 117 22.55 6.29 8.49
C THR A 117 23.03 6.35 9.95
N ALA A 118 22.15 6.03 10.91
CA ALA A 118 22.51 5.96 12.33
C ALA A 118 23.45 4.79 12.66
N LEU A 119 23.47 3.75 11.83
CA LEU A 119 24.31 2.54 11.99
C LEU A 119 25.57 2.57 11.11
N GLN A 120 25.96 3.72 10.57
CA GLN A 120 27.18 3.84 9.76
C GLN A 120 28.41 3.32 10.53
N GLY A 121 29.20 2.46 9.87
CA GLY A 121 30.38 1.83 10.44
C GLY A 121 30.11 0.56 11.26
N GLN A 122 28.86 0.17 11.46
CA GLN A 122 28.50 -1.12 12.05
C GLN A 122 28.64 -2.26 11.03
N ILE A 123 28.97 -3.45 11.52
CA ILE A 123 29.00 -4.67 10.72
C ILE A 123 27.56 -5.18 10.60
N ASP A 124 27.15 -5.56 9.39
CA ASP A 124 25.83 -6.10 9.05
C ASP A 124 24.64 -5.27 9.58
N PRO A 125 24.55 -3.98 9.21
CA PRO A 125 23.54 -3.08 9.78
C PRO A 125 22.10 -3.49 9.43
N LEU A 126 21.88 -4.23 8.33
CA LEU A 126 20.56 -4.76 7.96
C LEU A 126 20.06 -5.82 8.95
N ASP A 127 20.95 -6.61 9.54
CA ASP A 127 20.57 -7.57 10.58
C ASP A 127 20.13 -6.85 11.85
N ILE A 128 20.85 -5.82 12.26
CA ILE A 128 20.48 -4.98 13.41
C ILE A 128 19.10 -4.33 13.18
N ILE A 129 18.84 -3.81 11.97
CA ILE A 129 17.55 -3.24 11.60
C ILE A 129 16.46 -4.30 11.65
N ALA A 130 16.71 -5.50 11.11
CA ALA A 130 15.74 -6.58 11.14
C ALA A 130 15.45 -7.07 12.57
N ASP A 131 16.44 -7.06 13.47
CA ASP A 131 16.25 -7.34 14.90
C ASP A 131 15.32 -6.31 15.55
N ARG A 132 15.50 -5.02 15.25
CA ARG A 132 14.62 -3.94 15.73
C ARG A 132 13.20 -4.09 15.20
N PHE A 133 13.03 -4.39 13.91
CA PHE A 133 11.69 -4.67 13.39
C PHE A 133 11.06 -5.88 14.07
N LYS A 134 11.85 -6.91 14.39
CA LYS A 134 11.35 -8.09 15.10
C LYS A 134 10.92 -7.77 16.54
N THR A 135 11.57 -6.84 17.24
CA THR A 135 11.10 -6.43 18.57
C THR A 135 9.75 -5.73 18.50
N GLU A 136 9.46 -5.03 17.40
CA GLU A 136 8.21 -4.30 17.20
C GLU A 136 7.07 -5.17 16.66
N THR A 137 7.32 -6.01 15.65
CA THR A 137 6.27 -6.68 14.89
C THR A 137 6.60 -8.12 14.52
N ASP A 138 5.55 -8.95 14.40
CA ASP A 138 5.63 -10.29 13.81
C ASP A 138 5.01 -10.35 12.41
N VAL A 139 4.20 -9.35 12.04
CA VAL A 139 3.49 -9.28 10.75
C VAL A 139 3.69 -7.90 10.15
N LEU A 140 4.30 -7.87 8.97
CA LEU A 140 4.45 -6.67 8.15
C LEU A 140 3.38 -6.67 7.06
N CYS A 141 2.58 -5.61 7.02
CA CYS A 141 1.58 -5.35 6.01
C CYS A 141 2.04 -4.17 5.15
N PHE A 142 2.53 -4.45 3.94
CA PHE A 142 2.95 -3.41 3.01
C PHE A 142 1.82 -3.06 2.04
N ASP A 143 1.41 -1.81 2.08
CA ASP A 143 0.61 -1.24 1.00
C ASP A 143 1.52 -0.71 -0.10
N GLU A 144 1.08 -0.87 -1.35
CA GLU A 144 1.72 -0.28 -2.53
C GLU A 144 3.20 -0.68 -2.65
N PHE A 145 3.47 -1.97 -2.60
CA PHE A 145 4.81 -2.52 -2.78
C PHE A 145 5.30 -2.26 -4.20
N PHE A 146 6.08 -1.19 -4.35
CA PHE A 146 6.63 -0.73 -5.63
C PHE A 146 8.04 -0.18 -5.43
N VAL A 147 8.95 -0.59 -6.32
CA VAL A 147 10.38 -0.25 -6.22
C VAL A 147 10.82 0.38 -7.54
N THR A 148 11.27 1.63 -7.46
CA THR A 148 11.85 2.37 -8.60
C THR A 148 13.26 2.86 -8.35
N ASP A 149 13.65 3.05 -7.09
CA ASP A 149 14.99 3.52 -6.74
C ASP A 149 16.00 2.37 -6.74
N ILE A 150 17.20 2.64 -7.25
CA ILE A 150 18.32 1.72 -7.17
C ILE A 150 18.76 1.51 -5.72
N THR A 151 18.74 2.54 -4.86
CA THR A 151 19.18 2.42 -3.46
C THR A 151 18.32 1.40 -2.73
N ASP A 152 17.00 1.51 -2.89
CA ASP A 152 16.04 0.58 -2.32
C ASP A 152 16.24 -0.83 -2.87
N ALA A 153 16.39 -0.95 -4.20
CA ALA A 153 16.57 -2.23 -4.85
C ALA A 153 17.84 -2.97 -4.37
N MET A 154 18.92 -2.25 -4.08
CA MET A 154 20.17 -2.85 -3.60
C MET A 154 20.06 -3.38 -2.17
N LEU A 155 19.23 -2.77 -1.33
CA LEU A 155 19.07 -3.15 0.08
C LEU A 155 18.04 -4.25 0.28
N LEU A 156 16.97 -4.23 -0.52
CA LEU A 156 15.75 -5.01 -0.25
C LEU A 156 16.00 -6.51 -0.19
N GLY A 157 16.87 -7.05 -1.04
CA GLY A 157 17.17 -8.49 -1.06
C GLY A 157 17.79 -8.98 0.25
N GLY A 158 18.73 -8.22 0.81
CA GLY A 158 19.35 -8.55 2.11
C GLY A 158 18.37 -8.34 3.27
N LEU A 159 17.67 -7.21 3.25
CA LEU A 159 16.72 -6.86 4.31
C LEU A 159 15.56 -7.85 4.40
N MET A 160 14.94 -8.23 3.27
CA MET A 160 13.84 -9.19 3.28
C MET A 160 14.27 -10.55 3.83
N LYS A 161 15.45 -11.04 3.43
CA LYS A 161 16.02 -12.28 3.98
C LYS A 161 16.22 -12.19 5.49
N ALA A 162 16.77 -11.07 5.97
CA ALA A 162 17.00 -10.83 7.39
C ALA A 162 15.68 -10.79 8.20
N LEU A 163 14.63 -10.17 7.65
CA LEU A 163 13.29 -10.14 8.28
C LEU A 163 12.65 -11.53 8.33
N PHE A 164 12.71 -12.28 7.23
CA PHE A 164 12.13 -13.63 7.16
C PHE A 164 12.86 -14.62 8.06
N ALA A 165 14.19 -14.51 8.17
CA ALA A 165 14.99 -15.33 9.09
C ALA A 165 14.57 -15.15 10.57
N ARG A 166 14.02 -13.99 10.91
CA ARG A 166 13.47 -13.66 12.24
C ARG A 166 12.00 -14.06 12.41
N GLY A 167 11.44 -14.77 11.43
CA GLY A 167 10.07 -15.26 11.46
C GLY A 167 9.02 -14.17 11.24
N ILE A 168 9.39 -13.00 10.70
CA ILE A 168 8.42 -11.95 10.34
C ILE A 168 7.64 -12.42 9.11
N THR A 169 6.32 -12.35 9.18
CA THR A 169 5.41 -12.71 8.09
C THR A 169 5.05 -11.48 7.27
N LEU A 170 5.08 -11.60 5.93
CA LEU A 170 4.77 -10.50 5.03
C LEU A 170 3.37 -10.67 4.41
N VAL A 171 2.58 -9.61 4.42
CA VAL A 171 1.44 -9.45 3.52
C VAL A 171 1.66 -8.18 2.72
N ALA A 172 1.49 -8.24 1.40
CA ALA A 172 1.78 -7.09 0.53
C ALA A 172 0.69 -6.91 -0.53
N THR A 173 0.39 -5.66 -0.87
CA THR A 173 -0.41 -5.29 -2.04
C THR A 173 0.47 -4.58 -3.07
N SER A 174 0.30 -4.87 -4.36
CA SER A 174 1.01 -4.17 -5.45
C SER A 174 0.17 -4.06 -6.73
N ASN A 175 0.55 -3.15 -7.61
CA ASN A 175 0.04 -3.13 -8.98
C ASN A 175 0.85 -4.01 -9.93
N ILE A 176 2.00 -4.52 -9.48
CA ILE A 176 2.99 -5.20 -10.31
C ILE A 176 3.22 -6.61 -9.76
N PRO A 177 3.23 -7.66 -10.60
CA PRO A 177 3.60 -9.00 -10.15
C PRO A 177 5.08 -9.03 -9.72
N PRO A 178 5.49 -9.93 -8.80
CA PRO A 178 6.85 -9.95 -8.28
C PRO A 178 7.95 -10.01 -9.35
N ASP A 179 7.73 -10.75 -10.43
CA ASP A 179 8.69 -10.89 -11.55
C ASP A 179 8.93 -9.60 -12.34
N GLU A 180 8.02 -8.64 -12.24
CA GLU A 180 8.08 -7.36 -12.93
C GLU A 180 8.48 -6.20 -12.00
N LEU A 181 8.61 -6.45 -10.70
CA LEU A 181 9.13 -5.45 -9.76
C LEU A 181 10.53 -5.00 -10.18
N TYR A 182 10.76 -3.68 -10.25
CA TYR A 182 12.03 -3.07 -10.68
C TYR A 182 12.48 -3.49 -12.09
N ARG A 183 11.53 -3.85 -12.98
CA ARG A 183 11.83 -4.26 -14.37
C ARG A 183 12.60 -3.15 -15.08
N ASN A 184 13.65 -3.54 -15.81
CA ASN A 184 14.60 -2.63 -16.47
C ASN A 184 15.38 -1.68 -15.53
N GLY A 185 15.28 -1.87 -14.21
CA GLY A 185 16.05 -1.10 -13.24
C GLY A 185 17.56 -1.37 -13.35
N LEU A 186 18.35 -0.35 -13.01
CA LEU A 186 19.81 -0.43 -13.05
C LEU A 186 20.29 -1.53 -12.09
N GLN A 187 21.16 -2.42 -12.57
CA GLN A 187 21.66 -3.59 -11.84
C GLN A 187 20.56 -4.56 -11.33
N ARG A 188 19.46 -4.73 -12.07
CA ARG A 188 18.35 -5.66 -11.76
C ARG A 188 18.77 -7.03 -11.22
N ALA A 189 19.89 -7.60 -11.68
CA ALA A 189 20.41 -8.88 -11.17
C ALA A 189 20.58 -8.89 -9.64
N ARG A 190 20.94 -7.76 -9.03
CA ARG A 190 21.09 -7.61 -7.57
C ARG A 190 19.75 -7.51 -6.84
N PHE A 191 18.66 -7.23 -7.54
CA PHE A 191 17.30 -7.20 -7.01
C PHE A 191 16.61 -8.57 -7.05
N LEU A 192 17.03 -9.48 -7.93
CA LEU A 192 16.46 -10.83 -8.05
C LEU A 192 16.37 -11.58 -6.70
N PRO A 193 17.36 -11.50 -5.78
CA PRO A 193 17.24 -12.11 -4.46
C PRO A 193 16.06 -11.63 -3.62
N ALA A 194 15.58 -10.39 -3.84
CA ALA A 194 14.38 -9.87 -3.18
C ALA A 194 13.12 -10.55 -3.76
N ILE A 195 13.04 -10.70 -5.08
CA ILE A 195 11.94 -11.42 -5.76
C ILE A 195 11.89 -12.87 -5.29
N ASP A 196 13.04 -13.53 -5.23
CA ASP A 196 13.14 -14.92 -4.75
C ASP A 196 12.68 -15.05 -3.30
N ALA A 197 13.09 -14.12 -2.43
CA ALA A 197 12.66 -14.10 -1.04
C ALA A 197 11.13 -13.92 -0.91
N ILE A 198 10.53 -13.01 -1.71
CA ILE A 198 9.07 -12.82 -1.74
C ILE A 198 8.38 -14.12 -2.16
N LYS A 199 8.80 -14.76 -3.26
CA LYS A 199 8.21 -16.00 -3.78
C LYS A 199 8.38 -17.19 -2.85
N GLN A 200 9.50 -17.25 -2.14
CA GLN A 200 9.77 -18.30 -1.17
C GLN A 200 8.84 -18.19 0.05
N HIS A 201 8.61 -16.97 0.53
CA HIS A 201 7.91 -16.72 1.78
C HIS A 201 6.45 -16.28 1.63
N CYS A 202 5.97 -16.00 0.42
CA CYS A 202 4.59 -15.59 0.16
C CYS A 202 3.93 -16.46 -0.90
N ASP A 203 2.63 -16.66 -0.76
CA ASP A 203 1.79 -17.05 -1.89
C ASP A 203 1.52 -15.83 -2.77
N ILE A 204 1.60 -16.03 -4.09
CA ILE A 204 1.38 -14.95 -5.06
C ILE A 204 -0.03 -15.10 -5.62
N MET A 205 -0.83 -14.05 -5.49
CA MET A 205 -2.22 -14.04 -5.94
C MET A 205 -2.49 -12.82 -6.83
N ASN A 206 -3.05 -13.06 -8.01
CA ASN A 206 -3.64 -12.00 -8.81
C ASN A 206 -5.07 -11.73 -8.32
N VAL A 207 -5.35 -10.51 -7.91
CA VAL A 207 -6.66 -10.06 -7.44
C VAL A 207 -7.41 -9.23 -8.49
N ASP A 208 -6.96 -9.26 -9.75
CA ASP A 208 -7.64 -8.64 -10.88
C ASP A 208 -8.73 -9.57 -11.45
N ALA A 209 -10.00 -9.33 -11.08
CA ALA A 209 -11.18 -9.98 -11.64
C ALA A 209 -11.70 -9.31 -12.93
N GLY A 210 -10.99 -8.32 -13.48
CA GLY A 210 -11.48 -7.47 -14.57
C GLY A 210 -12.44 -6.35 -14.14
N VAL A 211 -12.99 -6.40 -12.92
CA VAL A 211 -13.88 -5.36 -12.36
C VAL A 211 -13.05 -4.32 -11.61
N ASP A 212 -13.03 -3.07 -12.08
CA ASP A 212 -12.44 -1.95 -11.34
C ASP A 212 -13.60 -1.30 -10.58
N TYR A 213 -13.61 -1.51 -9.27
CA TYR A 213 -14.67 -1.05 -8.38
C TYR A 213 -14.76 0.47 -8.33
N ARG A 214 -13.64 1.18 -8.56
CA ARG A 214 -13.63 2.64 -8.73
C ARG A 214 -14.22 3.04 -10.07
N LEU A 215 -13.85 2.35 -11.15
CA LEU A 215 -14.44 2.57 -12.48
C LEU A 215 -15.96 2.32 -12.46
N ARG A 216 -16.47 1.35 -11.72
CA ARG A 216 -17.93 1.13 -11.61
C ARG A 216 -18.65 2.29 -10.93
N THR A 217 -18.07 2.86 -9.87
CA THR A 217 -18.53 4.12 -9.26
C THR A 217 -18.47 5.27 -10.28
N LEU A 218 -17.38 5.37 -11.06
CA LEU A 218 -17.19 6.39 -12.09
C LEU A 218 -18.11 6.23 -13.31
N THR A 219 -18.47 5.01 -13.69
CA THR A 219 -19.36 4.71 -14.84
C THR A 219 -20.82 5.05 -14.50
N GLN A 220 -21.17 5.02 -13.21
CA GLN A 220 -22.47 5.48 -12.69
C GLN A 220 -22.49 6.98 -12.35
N ALA A 221 -21.32 7.60 -12.22
CA ALA A 221 -21.18 9.02 -11.92
C ALA A 221 -21.12 9.85 -13.21
N HIS A 222 -21.81 10.99 -13.21
CA HIS A 222 -21.55 12.01 -14.21
C HIS A 222 -20.16 12.60 -13.94
N LEU A 223 -19.14 12.20 -14.72
CA LEU A 223 -17.74 12.58 -14.52
C LEU A 223 -17.45 14.08 -14.69
N TRP A 224 -18.43 14.82 -15.20
CA TRP A 224 -18.44 16.27 -15.26
C TRP A 224 -19.70 16.79 -14.56
N LEU A 225 -19.52 17.44 -13.41
CA LEU A 225 -20.62 17.94 -12.58
C LEU A 225 -20.81 19.44 -12.82
N THR A 226 -22.02 19.80 -13.25
CA THR A 226 -22.43 21.17 -13.55
C THR A 226 -23.90 21.35 -13.18
N PRO A 227 -24.34 22.53 -12.68
CA PRO A 227 -23.54 23.75 -12.44
C PRO A 227 -22.78 23.70 -11.10
N LEU A 228 -21.80 24.58 -10.92
CA LEU A 228 -21.09 24.75 -9.65
C LEU A 228 -22.05 25.28 -8.58
N ASN A 229 -22.52 24.39 -7.70
CA ASN A 229 -23.45 24.70 -6.63
C ASN A 229 -23.26 23.72 -5.46
N ASP A 230 -24.01 23.90 -4.37
CA ASP A 230 -23.88 23.04 -3.19
C ASP A 230 -24.26 21.58 -3.45
N GLU A 231 -25.15 21.33 -4.41
CA GLU A 231 -25.54 19.97 -4.78
C GLU A 231 -24.38 19.23 -5.48
N THR A 232 -23.74 19.85 -6.47
CA THR A 232 -22.58 19.27 -7.15
C THR A 232 -21.36 19.18 -6.22
N ARG A 233 -21.19 20.09 -5.26
CA ARG A 233 -20.18 19.95 -4.19
C ARG A 233 -20.43 18.71 -3.33
N ARG A 234 -21.66 18.49 -2.86
CA ARG A 234 -22.03 17.27 -2.12
C ARG A 234 -21.82 16.00 -2.94
N GLN A 235 -22.09 16.05 -4.25
CA GLN A 235 -21.81 14.93 -5.15
C GLN A 235 -20.31 14.68 -5.31
N MET A 236 -19.48 15.73 -5.42
CA MET A 236 -18.03 15.60 -5.42
C MET A 236 -17.51 14.99 -4.11
N ASP A 237 -18.06 15.34 -2.95
CA ASP A 237 -17.67 14.76 -1.66
C ASP A 237 -18.04 13.26 -1.59
N LYS A 238 -19.19 12.86 -2.15
CA LYS A 238 -19.55 11.43 -2.28
C LYS A 238 -18.59 10.68 -3.20
N LEU A 239 -18.22 11.27 -4.33
CA LEU A 239 -17.23 10.69 -5.24
C LEU A 239 -15.86 10.56 -4.59
N TRP A 240 -15.44 11.59 -3.85
CA TRP A 240 -14.23 11.55 -3.06
C TRP A 240 -14.24 10.35 -2.10
N LEU A 241 -15.28 10.24 -1.26
CA LEU A 241 -15.37 9.16 -0.28
C LEU A 241 -15.32 7.78 -0.93
N ALA A 242 -16.00 7.61 -2.07
CA ALA A 242 -16.02 6.35 -2.79
C ALA A 242 -14.70 6.00 -3.48
N LEU A 243 -13.91 7.00 -3.91
CA LEU A 243 -12.65 6.80 -4.65
C LEU A 243 -11.45 6.71 -3.71
N ALA A 244 -11.42 7.59 -2.71
CA ALA A 244 -10.35 7.72 -1.73
C ALA A 244 -10.54 6.82 -0.51
N GLY A 245 -11.75 6.35 -0.22
CA GLY A 245 -12.04 5.43 0.90
C GLY A 245 -12.12 6.09 2.28
N ALA A 246 -11.91 7.40 2.39
CA ALA A 246 -12.05 8.17 3.62
C ALA A 246 -12.58 9.58 3.37
N ALA A 247 -13.06 10.24 4.43
CA ALA A 247 -13.51 11.62 4.36
C ALA A 247 -12.35 12.58 4.02
N ARG A 248 -12.66 13.68 3.33
CA ARG A 248 -11.68 14.69 2.91
C ARG A 248 -11.29 15.60 4.09
N GLU A 249 -10.54 15.06 5.03
CA GLU A 249 -10.14 15.76 6.26
C GLU A 249 -8.71 16.32 6.19
N HIS A 250 -7.83 15.68 5.41
CA HIS A 250 -6.42 16.05 5.29
C HIS A 250 -6.15 16.71 3.94
N ALA A 251 -5.79 18.00 3.98
CA ALA A 251 -5.43 18.80 2.81
C ALA A 251 -3.96 19.28 2.90
N PRO A 252 -2.97 18.36 2.82
CA PRO A 252 -1.57 18.74 2.95
C PRO A 252 -1.11 19.58 1.75
N THR A 253 -0.12 20.45 1.97
CA THR A 253 0.63 21.04 0.87
C THR A 253 1.68 20.03 0.41
N LEU A 254 1.66 19.69 -0.87
CA LEU A 254 2.64 18.79 -1.49
C LEU A 254 3.81 19.60 -2.07
N GLU A 255 4.97 18.98 -2.22
CA GLU A 255 6.07 19.54 -3.01
C GLU A 255 6.17 18.75 -4.32
N ILE A 256 5.97 19.42 -5.45
CA ILE A 256 6.07 18.85 -6.80
C ILE A 256 7.12 19.61 -7.57
N ASN A 257 8.19 18.93 -8.01
CA ASN A 257 9.33 19.54 -8.71
C ASN A 257 9.85 20.82 -8.01
N HIS A 258 10.08 20.73 -6.69
CA HIS A 258 10.56 21.84 -5.86
C HIS A 258 9.60 23.03 -5.73
N ARG A 259 8.31 22.82 -6.00
CA ARG A 259 7.27 23.84 -5.85
C ARG A 259 6.13 23.32 -4.98
N SER A 260 5.72 24.13 -4.01
CA SER A 260 4.55 23.86 -3.19
C SER A 260 3.29 23.76 -4.05
N LEU A 261 2.41 22.82 -3.72
CA LEU A 261 1.12 22.59 -4.35
C LEU A 261 0.08 22.41 -3.25
N SER A 262 -0.80 23.41 -3.11
CA SER A 262 -1.92 23.35 -2.17
C SER A 262 -2.95 22.33 -2.65
N THR A 263 -3.32 21.40 -1.78
CA THR A 263 -4.36 20.41 -2.10
C THR A 263 -5.65 20.74 -1.37
N LEU A 264 -6.76 20.19 -1.87
CA LEU A 264 -8.03 20.15 -1.16
C LEU A 264 -8.19 18.82 -0.40
N GLY A 265 -7.37 17.83 -0.73
CA GLY A 265 -7.40 16.51 -0.13
C GLY A 265 -6.37 15.59 -0.77
N VAL A 266 -5.71 14.75 0.03
CA VAL A 266 -4.86 13.67 -0.46
C VAL A 266 -5.12 12.43 0.37
N GLU A 267 -5.55 11.35 -0.28
CA GLU A 267 -5.79 10.09 0.39
C GLU A 267 -5.74 8.93 -0.60
N ASN A 268 -5.12 7.80 -0.24
CA ASN A 268 -5.06 6.58 -1.06
C ASN A 268 -4.79 6.84 -2.56
N GLN A 269 -3.74 7.60 -2.88
CA GLN A 269 -3.36 8.01 -4.25
C GLN A 269 -4.48 8.70 -5.06
N THR A 270 -5.42 9.32 -4.35
CA THR A 270 -6.47 10.19 -4.89
C THR A 270 -6.18 11.62 -4.45
N LEU A 271 -6.09 12.52 -5.43
CA LEU A 271 -5.84 13.94 -5.22
C LEU A 271 -7.12 14.75 -5.48
N ALA A 272 -7.51 15.58 -4.51
CA ALA A 272 -8.48 16.65 -4.72
C ALA A 272 -7.73 17.96 -4.80
N VAL A 273 -7.95 18.72 -5.88
CA VAL A 273 -7.22 19.96 -6.13
C VAL A 273 -8.08 20.93 -6.94
N SER A 274 -7.87 22.23 -6.73
CA SER A 274 -8.60 23.27 -7.45
C SER A 274 -8.06 23.48 -8.87
N PHE A 275 -8.93 23.92 -9.78
CA PHE A 275 -8.53 24.37 -11.11
C PHE A 275 -7.50 25.49 -11.04
N ALA A 276 -7.65 26.42 -10.10
CA ALA A 276 -6.71 27.52 -9.93
C ALA A 276 -5.28 27.03 -9.65
N THR A 277 -5.13 26.04 -8.77
CA THR A 277 -3.81 25.51 -8.39
C THR A 277 -3.10 24.80 -9.55
N LEU A 278 -3.84 24.10 -10.41
CA LEU A 278 -3.23 23.39 -11.53
C LEU A 278 -3.10 24.24 -12.79
N CYS A 279 -4.08 25.10 -13.08
CA CYS A 279 -4.20 25.75 -14.38
C CYS A 279 -4.07 27.28 -14.36
N VAL A 280 -4.17 27.94 -13.19
CA VAL A 280 -3.97 29.40 -13.07
C VAL A 280 -2.58 29.71 -12.52
N GLU A 281 -2.15 29.00 -11.49
CA GLU A 281 -0.79 29.10 -10.96
C GLU A 281 0.27 28.68 -11.99
N ALA A 282 1.52 29.09 -11.74
CA ALA A 282 2.65 28.73 -12.58
C ALA A 282 2.98 27.23 -12.45
N ARG A 283 2.33 26.41 -13.29
CA ARG A 283 2.58 24.97 -13.46
C ARG A 283 3.12 24.66 -14.86
N SER A 284 3.90 23.61 -14.95
CA SER A 284 4.48 23.10 -16.18
C SER A 284 4.01 21.67 -16.45
N GLN A 285 4.19 21.22 -17.69
CA GLN A 285 3.90 19.85 -18.10
C GLN A 285 4.63 18.81 -17.23
N HIS A 286 5.85 19.12 -16.78
CA HIS A 286 6.62 18.24 -15.89
C HIS A 286 5.94 18.04 -14.52
N ASP A 287 5.18 19.03 -14.04
CA ASP A 287 4.41 18.88 -12.80
C ASP A 287 3.26 17.90 -13.00
N TYR A 288 2.58 17.99 -14.15
CA TYR A 288 1.49 17.07 -14.48
C TYR A 288 1.99 15.63 -14.64
N ILE A 289 3.16 15.44 -15.25
CA ILE A 289 3.80 14.12 -15.32
C ILE A 289 4.12 13.61 -13.90
N ALA A 290 4.69 14.44 -13.03
CA ALA A 290 4.98 14.04 -11.65
C ALA A 290 3.69 13.68 -10.89
N LEU A 291 2.64 14.49 -11.01
CA LEU A 291 1.33 14.22 -10.41
C LEU A 291 0.71 12.92 -10.92
N SER A 292 0.79 12.64 -12.23
CA SER A 292 0.25 11.41 -12.84
C SER A 292 0.93 10.13 -12.32
N ARG A 293 2.19 10.24 -11.87
CA ARG A 293 2.93 9.12 -11.27
C ARG A 293 2.63 8.92 -9.79
N LEU A 294 2.22 9.99 -9.10
CA LEU A 294 1.91 9.98 -7.68
C LEU A 294 0.43 9.66 -7.39
N PHE A 295 -0.46 10.02 -8.32
CA PHE A 295 -1.90 9.91 -8.15
C PHE A 295 -2.53 9.19 -9.33
N HIS A 296 -3.22 8.09 -9.04
CA HIS A 296 -3.98 7.37 -10.05
C HIS A 296 -5.34 8.02 -10.34
N THR A 297 -5.85 8.85 -9.42
CA THR A 297 -7.14 9.55 -9.53
C THR A 297 -6.97 11.01 -9.13
N VAL A 298 -7.44 11.93 -9.96
CA VAL A 298 -7.45 13.36 -9.64
C VAL A 298 -8.87 13.91 -9.80
N LEU A 299 -9.41 14.48 -8.73
CA LEU A 299 -10.64 15.23 -8.71
C LEU A 299 -10.30 16.72 -8.85
N LEU A 300 -10.68 17.31 -9.98
CA LEU A 300 -10.47 18.72 -10.27
C LEU A 300 -11.71 19.53 -9.90
N PHE A 301 -11.53 20.51 -9.01
CA PHE A 301 -12.62 21.34 -8.50
C PHE A 301 -12.67 22.71 -9.18
N ASP A 302 -13.87 23.29 -9.21
CA ASP A 302 -14.11 24.69 -9.57
C ASP A 302 -13.57 25.09 -10.96
N VAL A 303 -13.73 24.22 -11.96
CA VAL A 303 -13.38 24.55 -13.36
C VAL A 303 -14.32 25.65 -13.87
N PRO A 304 -13.82 26.84 -14.23
CA PRO A 304 -14.66 27.94 -14.66
C PRO A 304 -15.13 27.75 -16.09
N VAL A 305 -16.21 28.45 -16.48
CA VAL A 305 -16.54 28.65 -17.89
C VAL A 305 -15.45 29.56 -18.48
N MET A 306 -14.55 28.98 -19.27
CA MET A 306 -13.42 29.70 -19.83
C MET A 306 -13.87 30.71 -20.88
N THR A 307 -13.28 31.90 -20.83
CA THR A 307 -13.50 32.96 -21.83
C THR A 307 -12.24 33.13 -22.70
N PRO A 308 -12.30 33.86 -23.83
CA PRO A 308 -11.11 34.13 -24.65
C PRO A 308 -9.94 34.79 -23.91
N LEU A 309 -10.20 35.44 -22.77
CA LEU A 309 -9.16 36.04 -21.92
C LEU A 309 -8.37 35.00 -21.11
N MET A 310 -8.84 33.75 -21.05
CA MET A 310 -8.27 32.67 -20.25
C MET A 310 -7.51 31.65 -21.13
N GLU A 311 -6.89 32.11 -22.22
CA GLU A 311 -6.22 31.24 -23.19
C GLU A 311 -5.08 30.43 -22.55
N ASN A 312 -4.33 31.05 -21.62
CA ASN A 312 -3.22 30.41 -20.93
C ASN A 312 -3.70 29.27 -20.01
N GLU A 313 -4.78 29.52 -19.26
CA GLU A 313 -5.44 28.55 -18.39
C GLU A 313 -6.02 27.39 -19.21
N ALA A 314 -6.68 27.70 -20.33
CA ALA A 314 -7.21 26.70 -21.24
C ALA A 314 -6.11 25.80 -21.81
N ARG A 315 -4.99 26.40 -22.26
CA ARG A 315 -3.84 25.64 -22.77
C ARG A 315 -3.22 24.75 -21.69
N ARG A 316 -3.10 25.24 -20.46
CA ARG A 316 -2.63 24.43 -19.31
C ARG A 316 -3.59 23.32 -18.94
N PHE A 317 -4.91 23.55 -19.05
CA PHE A 317 -5.91 22.52 -18.80
C PHE A 317 -5.88 21.41 -19.86
N ILE A 318 -5.71 21.77 -21.14
CA ILE A 318 -5.51 20.79 -22.22
C ILE A 318 -4.26 19.96 -21.93
N ALA A 319 -3.13 20.61 -21.61
CA ALA A 319 -1.89 19.91 -21.29
C ALA A 319 -2.02 18.99 -20.07
N LEU A 320 -2.76 19.41 -19.03
CA LEU A 320 -3.06 18.58 -17.86
C LEU A 320 -3.81 17.30 -18.25
N VAL A 321 -4.89 17.44 -19.03
CA VAL A 321 -5.71 16.29 -19.46
C VAL A 321 -4.90 15.36 -20.35
N ASP A 322 -4.12 15.89 -21.29
CA ASP A 322 -3.26 15.12 -22.17
C ASP A 322 -2.25 14.27 -21.39
N GLU A 323 -1.56 14.85 -20.41
CA GLU A 323 -0.56 14.12 -19.61
C GLU A 323 -1.20 13.05 -18.73
N PHE A 324 -2.35 13.33 -18.12
CA PHE A 324 -3.05 12.35 -17.30
C PHE A 324 -3.62 11.17 -18.11
N LEU A 325 -3.90 11.37 -19.40
CA LEU A 325 -4.33 10.30 -20.31
C LEU A 325 -3.16 9.55 -20.95
N ARG A 326 -1.99 10.20 -21.14
CA ARG A 326 -0.83 9.61 -21.84
C ARG A 326 0.18 8.94 -20.91
N ALA A 327 0.23 9.31 -19.63
CA ALA A 327 1.17 8.73 -18.68
C ALA A 327 0.96 7.21 -18.57
N PRO A 328 2.04 6.40 -18.68
CA PRO A 328 1.94 4.96 -18.47
C PRO A 328 1.51 4.72 -17.03
N ARG A 329 0.33 4.12 -16.85
CA ARG A 329 -0.16 3.61 -15.56
C ARG A 329 0.62 2.37 -15.15
#